data_AF-A0A838S126-F1
#
_entry.id   AF-A0A838S126-F1
#
_cell.length_a   1.000
_cell.length_b   1.000
_cell.length_c   1.000
_cell.angle_alpha   90.00
_cell.angle_beta   90.00
_cell.angle_gamma   90.00
#
_symmetry.space_group_name_H-M   'P 1'
#
loop_
_entity.id
_entity.type
_entity.pdbx_description
1 polymer ?
#
loop_
_entity_poly.entity_id
_entity_poly.type
_entity_poly.pdbx_seq_one_letter_code
_entity_poly.pdbx_strand_id
1 'polypeptide(L)'
;AETASSPDSHLDVFHFCQNYLESTEEASRANNLPPDKRNTIRAGRERVRTLEKHHLLTWARDSSRILTHEAQKRVRVSDKIETANRAVECLDSALKVFPEAPELNESKLAIREFIASVKVAHWVELAERAAFKGYYRRAIDRYKDALFYLERESVKEDVRIAGVERIGREIEVLRVRLKSPHKAPE
;
A
#
# COMPACT_ATOMS: atom_id res chain seq x y z
N ALA A 1 21.38 23.24 3.18
CA ALA A 1 20.45 22.16 3.55
C ALA A 1 19.06 22.71 3.30
N GLU A 2 18.44 22.33 2.18
CA GLU A 2 17.03 22.65 1.94
C GLU A 2 16.24 22.00 3.09
N THR A 3 15.55 22.81 3.88
CA THR A 3 14.57 22.34 4.85
C THR A 3 13.53 21.55 4.07
N ALA A 4 13.64 20.23 4.06
CA ALA A 4 12.67 19.38 3.39
C ALA A 4 11.29 19.70 3.98
N SER A 5 10.42 20.26 3.14
CA SER A 5 9.03 20.56 3.49
C SER A 5 8.38 19.26 3.99
N SER A 6 7.70 19.29 5.14
CA SER A 6 7.02 18.10 5.65
C SER A 6 5.94 17.65 4.66
N PRO A 7 5.55 16.37 4.61
CA PRO A 7 4.42 15.95 3.78
C PRO A 7 3.17 16.78 4.05
N ASP A 8 2.87 17.07 5.32
CA ASP A 8 1.73 17.88 5.72
C ASP A 8 1.75 19.28 5.08
N SER A 9 2.92 19.92 4.99
CA SER A 9 3.03 21.21 4.31
C SER A 9 2.72 21.15 2.81
N HIS A 10 3.02 20.03 2.14
CA HIS A 10 2.60 19.84 0.75
C HIS A 10 1.07 19.69 0.65
N LEU A 11 0.44 18.99 1.61
CA LEU A 11 -1.02 18.85 1.64
C LEU A 11 -1.72 20.19 1.88
N ASP A 12 -1.20 21.01 2.80
CA ASP A 12 -1.73 22.35 3.07
C ASP A 12 -1.68 23.23 1.81
N VAL A 13 -0.54 23.24 1.11
CA VAL A 13 -0.40 24.01 -0.13
C VAL A 13 -1.31 23.48 -1.24
N PHE A 14 -1.50 22.17 -1.33
CA PHE A 14 -2.49 21.59 -2.24
C PHE A 14 -3.90 22.13 -1.96
N HIS A 15 -4.34 22.17 -0.69
CA HIS A 15 -5.65 22.74 -0.34
C HIS A 15 -5.76 24.23 -0.66
N PHE A 16 -4.68 25.01 -0.47
CA PHE A 16 -4.66 26.40 -0.93
C PHE A 16 -4.77 26.52 -2.46
N CYS A 17 -4.15 25.62 -3.22
CA CYS A 17 -4.31 25.58 -4.68
C CYS A 17 -5.76 25.29 -5.07
N GLN A 18 -6.41 24.32 -4.42
CA GLN A 18 -7.82 23.99 -4.68
C GLN A 18 -8.73 25.20 -4.41
N ASN A 19 -8.60 25.82 -3.24
CA ASN A 19 -9.38 27.01 -2.87
C ASN A 19 -9.20 28.16 -3.87
N TYR A 20 -7.97 28.36 -4.37
CA TYR A 20 -7.70 29.35 -5.42
C TYR A 20 -8.39 28.98 -6.74
N LEU A 21 -8.31 27.72 -7.16
CA LEU A 21 -8.91 27.27 -8.42
C LEU A 21 -10.44 27.39 -8.39
N GLU A 22 -11.07 27.04 -7.27
CA GLU A 22 -12.52 27.16 -7.04
C GLU A 22 -12.96 28.64 -7.08
N SER A 23 -12.34 29.49 -6.26
CA SER A 23 -12.69 30.92 -6.19
C SER A 23 -12.48 31.66 -7.53
N THR A 24 -11.42 31.32 -8.26
CA THR A 24 -11.17 31.92 -9.58
C THR A 24 -12.06 31.37 -10.68
N GLU A 25 -12.56 30.13 -10.54
CA GLU A 25 -13.56 29.57 -11.45
C GLU A 25 -14.90 30.27 -11.29
N GLU A 26 -15.36 30.48 -10.05
CA GLU A 26 -16.57 31.24 -9.75
C GLU A 26 -16.49 32.67 -10.30
N ALA A 27 -15.38 33.36 -10.04
CA ALA A 27 -15.14 34.71 -10.56
C ALA A 27 -15.12 34.76 -12.10
N SER A 28 -14.62 33.70 -12.75
CA SER A 28 -14.62 33.60 -14.22
C SER A 28 -16.02 33.38 -14.79
N ARG A 29 -16.89 32.65 -14.08
CA ARG A 29 -18.30 32.42 -14.50
C ARG A 29 -19.17 33.66 -14.33
N ALA A 30 -18.86 34.54 -13.39
CA ALA A 30 -19.65 35.75 -13.09
C ALA A 30 -19.67 36.81 -14.23
N ASN A 31 -18.95 36.58 -15.35
CA ASN A 31 -18.95 37.34 -16.62
C ASN A 31 -18.75 38.88 -16.57
N ASN A 32 -18.51 39.46 -15.39
CA ASN A 32 -18.37 40.90 -15.16
C ASN A 32 -16.92 41.41 -15.30
N LEU A 33 -16.00 40.58 -15.80
CA LEU A 33 -14.57 40.91 -15.84
C LEU A 33 -14.13 41.41 -17.23
N PRO A 34 -13.30 42.49 -17.29
CA PRO A 34 -12.61 42.89 -18.51
C PRO A 34 -11.78 41.75 -19.12
N PRO A 35 -11.58 41.71 -20.45
CA PRO A 35 -10.88 40.63 -21.15
C PRO A 35 -9.44 40.43 -20.66
N ASP A 36 -8.71 41.50 -20.36
CA ASP A 36 -7.33 41.40 -19.85
C ASP A 36 -7.28 40.70 -18.48
N LYS A 37 -8.20 41.07 -17.57
CA LYS A 37 -8.31 40.42 -16.26
C LYS A 37 -8.69 38.94 -16.40
N ARG A 38 -9.57 38.59 -17.34
CA ARG A 38 -9.91 37.18 -17.65
C ARG A 38 -8.70 36.40 -18.14
N ASN A 39 -7.88 36.99 -19.01
CA ASN A 39 -6.65 36.36 -19.50
C ASN A 39 -5.63 36.14 -18.37
N THR A 40 -5.45 37.12 -17.48
CA THR A 40 -4.56 36.98 -16.30
C THR A 40 -5.03 35.87 -15.37
N ILE A 41 -6.33 35.80 -15.05
CA ILE A 41 -6.90 34.75 -14.21
C ILE A 41 -6.70 33.38 -14.86
N ARG A 42 -6.98 33.25 -16.16
CA ARG A 42 -6.76 31.99 -16.88
C ARG A 42 -5.30 31.53 -16.83
N ALA A 43 -4.35 32.44 -17.06
CA ALA A 43 -2.93 32.13 -16.97
C ALA A 43 -2.49 31.77 -15.53
N GLY A 44 -3.08 32.42 -14.52
CA GLY A 44 -2.89 32.07 -13.10
C GLY A 44 -3.38 30.66 -12.78
N ARG A 45 -4.60 30.32 -13.20
CA ARG A 45 -5.20 28.99 -13.01
C ARG A 45 -4.35 27.88 -13.62
N GLU A 46 -3.80 28.10 -14.81
CA GLU A 46 -2.95 27.10 -15.45
C GLU A 46 -1.66 26.82 -14.66
N ARG A 47 -1.04 27.88 -14.12
CA ARG A 47 0.12 27.73 -13.22
C ARG A 47 -0.27 27.00 -11.93
N VAL A 48 -1.40 27.35 -11.34
CA VAL A 48 -1.85 26.73 -10.08
C VAL A 48 -2.24 25.27 -10.27
N ARG A 49 -2.80 24.85 -11.40
CA ARG A 49 -3.03 23.41 -11.69
C ARG A 49 -1.74 22.59 -11.71
N THR A 50 -0.66 23.16 -12.26
CA THR A 50 0.65 22.51 -12.23
C THR A 50 1.16 22.37 -10.80
N LEU A 51 0.99 23.40 -9.96
CA LEU A 51 1.36 23.38 -8.55
C LEU A 51 0.50 22.40 -7.74
N GLU A 52 -0.81 22.42 -7.94
CA GLU A 52 -1.77 21.50 -7.31
C GLU A 52 -1.34 20.05 -7.53
N LYS A 53 -1.06 19.69 -8.78
CA LYS A 53 -0.54 18.37 -9.13
C LYS A 53 0.77 18.07 -8.44
N HIS A 54 1.73 19.00 -8.47
CA HIS A 54 3.03 18.82 -7.85
C HIS A 54 2.90 18.55 -6.33
N HIS A 55 2.11 19.36 -5.63
CA HIS A 55 1.95 19.26 -4.18
C HIS A 55 1.23 17.97 -3.77
N LEU A 56 0.13 17.60 -4.43
CA LEU A 56 -0.59 16.37 -4.09
C LEU A 56 0.25 15.12 -4.33
N LEU A 57 0.94 15.04 -5.47
CA LEU A 57 1.77 13.88 -5.79
C LEU A 57 2.98 13.76 -4.86
N THR A 58 3.56 14.90 -4.45
CA THR A 58 4.69 14.92 -3.51
C THR A 58 4.25 14.51 -2.11
N TRP A 59 3.14 15.05 -1.60
CA TRP A 59 2.54 14.63 -0.33
C TRP A 59 2.29 13.13 -0.30
N ALA A 60 1.63 12.58 -1.33
CA ALA A 60 1.27 11.17 -1.36
C ALA A 60 2.51 10.27 -1.34
N ARG A 61 3.53 10.63 -2.15
CA ARG A 61 4.80 9.90 -2.23
C ARG A 61 5.54 9.90 -0.89
N ASP A 62 5.70 11.06 -0.26
CA ASP A 62 6.47 11.14 0.98
C ASP A 62 5.71 10.55 2.18
N SER A 63 4.40 10.77 2.26
CA SER A 63 3.55 10.16 3.28
C SER A 63 3.55 8.64 3.19
N SER A 64 3.37 8.09 1.98
CA SER A 64 3.39 6.64 1.79
C SER A 64 4.75 6.04 2.12
N ARG A 65 5.85 6.72 1.79
CA ARG A 65 7.22 6.29 2.12
C ARG A 65 7.46 6.26 3.63
N ILE A 66 7.08 7.33 4.35
CA ILE A 66 7.23 7.41 5.81
C ILE A 66 6.41 6.31 6.50
N LEU A 67 5.13 6.16 6.12
CA LEU A 67 4.25 5.15 6.67
C LEU A 67 4.73 3.73 6.38
N THR A 68 5.26 3.46 5.17
CA THR A 68 5.81 2.14 4.83
C THR A 68 7.04 1.81 5.69
N HIS A 69 7.92 2.78 5.90
CA HIS A 69 9.08 2.61 6.78
C HIS A 69 8.67 2.44 8.25
N GLU A 70 7.65 3.16 8.72
CA GLU A 70 7.07 2.96 10.04
C GLU A 70 6.46 1.55 10.18
N ALA A 71 5.73 1.09 9.17
CA ALA A 71 5.14 -0.25 9.13
C ALA A 71 6.22 -1.33 9.27
N GLN A 72 7.36 -1.20 8.60
CA GLN A 72 8.48 -2.15 8.72
C GLN A 72 9.02 -2.26 10.15
N LYS A 73 8.96 -1.17 10.93
CA LYS A 73 9.44 -1.10 12.32
C LYS A 73 8.45 -1.61 13.36
N ARG A 74 7.18 -1.81 13.01
CA ARG A 74 6.17 -2.32 13.96
C ARG A 74 6.51 -3.75 14.39
N VAL A 75 6.17 -4.11 15.63
CA VAL A 75 6.40 -5.47 16.15
C VAL A 75 5.22 -6.38 15.81
N ARG A 76 3.98 -5.91 16.03
CA ARG A 76 2.77 -6.71 15.82
C ARG A 76 2.38 -6.72 14.34
N VAL A 77 1.97 -7.89 13.85
CA VAL A 77 1.51 -8.07 12.46
C VAL A 77 0.30 -7.20 12.13
N SER A 78 -0.64 -7.04 13.07
CA SER A 78 -1.78 -6.13 12.93
C SER A 78 -1.32 -4.71 12.62
N ASP A 79 -0.41 -4.19 13.44
CA ASP A 79 0.05 -2.80 13.38
C ASP A 79 0.89 -2.57 12.11
N LYS A 80 1.68 -3.57 11.69
CA LYS A 80 2.38 -3.58 10.38
C LYS A 80 1.39 -3.38 9.24
N ILE A 81 0.34 -4.20 9.20
CA ILE A 81 -0.65 -4.20 8.11
C ILE A 81 -1.48 -2.91 8.14
N GLU A 82 -1.92 -2.48 9.31
CA GLU A 82 -2.68 -1.23 9.48
C GLU A 82 -1.86 -0.02 9.01
N THR A 83 -0.61 0.11 9.45
CA THR A 83 0.26 1.22 9.04
C THR A 83 0.54 1.20 7.53
N ALA A 84 0.73 0.02 6.94
CA ALA A 84 0.91 -0.12 5.49
C ALA A 84 -0.36 0.19 4.68
N ASN A 85 -1.55 -0.16 5.19
CA ASN A 85 -2.81 0.21 4.55
C ASN A 85 -3.01 1.73 4.53
N ARG A 86 -2.65 2.43 5.61
CA ARG A 86 -2.66 3.91 5.63
C ARG A 86 -1.75 4.50 4.53
N ALA A 87 -0.61 3.87 4.26
CA ALA A 87 0.26 4.28 3.15
C ALA A 87 -0.43 4.13 1.78
N VAL A 88 -1.19 3.03 1.59
CA VAL A 88 -2.01 2.81 0.38
C VAL A 88 -3.12 3.85 0.28
N GLU A 89 -3.77 4.22 1.39
CA GLU A 89 -4.83 5.23 1.41
C GLU A 89 -4.34 6.63 0.98
N CYS A 90 -3.12 7.02 1.37
CA CYS A 90 -2.48 8.25 0.87
C CYS A 90 -2.34 8.22 -0.66
N LEU A 91 -1.85 7.10 -1.20
CA LEU A 91 -1.68 6.94 -2.65
C LEU A 91 -3.03 6.92 -3.37
N ASP A 92 -4.03 6.21 -2.83
CA ASP A 92 -5.39 6.16 -3.38
C ASP A 92 -6.05 7.54 -3.39
N SER A 93 -5.80 8.36 -2.38
CA SER A 93 -6.33 9.74 -2.32
C SER A 93 -5.78 10.60 -3.46
N ALA A 94 -4.49 10.50 -3.77
CA ALA A 94 -3.89 11.21 -4.89
C ALA A 94 -4.31 10.64 -6.26
N LEU A 95 -4.38 9.31 -6.38
CA LEU A 95 -4.77 8.62 -7.62
C LEU A 95 -6.24 8.87 -8.00
N LYS A 96 -7.11 9.24 -7.06
CA LYS A 96 -8.47 9.70 -7.36
C LYS A 96 -8.48 11.00 -8.17
N VAL A 97 -7.50 11.88 -7.95
CA VAL A 97 -7.39 13.17 -8.63
C VAL A 97 -6.51 13.07 -9.87
N PHE A 98 -5.40 12.32 -9.78
CA PHE A 98 -4.45 12.10 -10.86
C PHE A 98 -4.22 10.59 -11.11
N PRO A 99 -5.13 9.89 -11.82
CA PRO A 99 -5.04 8.45 -12.06
C PRO A 99 -3.80 8.02 -12.86
N GLU A 100 -3.35 8.89 -13.76
CA GLU A 100 -2.25 8.66 -14.71
C GLU A 100 -0.85 8.85 -14.10
N ALA A 101 -0.70 8.73 -12.77
CA ALA A 101 0.59 8.85 -12.09
C ALA A 101 1.26 7.46 -11.95
N PRO A 102 2.12 7.03 -12.89
CA PRO A 102 2.68 5.67 -12.89
C PRO A 102 3.50 5.39 -11.63
N GLU A 103 4.27 6.35 -11.13
CA GLU A 103 5.13 6.15 -9.97
C GLU A 103 4.32 5.86 -8.69
N LEU A 104 3.12 6.43 -8.57
CA LEU A 104 2.23 6.16 -7.44
C LEU A 104 1.58 4.77 -7.56
N ASN A 105 1.23 4.34 -8.78
CA ASN A 105 0.71 3.00 -9.02
C ASN A 105 1.75 1.92 -8.71
N GLU A 106 3.01 2.13 -9.11
CA GLU A 106 4.13 1.25 -8.78
C GLU A 106 4.37 1.19 -7.27
N SER A 107 4.39 2.35 -6.60
CA SER A 107 4.53 2.43 -5.14
C SER A 107 3.40 1.69 -4.42
N LYS A 108 2.17 1.85 -4.90
CA LYS A 108 0.98 1.18 -4.36
C LYS A 108 1.07 -0.34 -4.53
N LEU A 109 1.53 -0.82 -5.67
CA LEU A 109 1.77 -2.26 -5.90
C LEU A 109 2.82 -2.79 -4.93
N ALA A 110 3.96 -2.11 -4.79
CA ALA A 110 5.04 -2.52 -3.88
C ALA A 110 4.57 -2.58 -2.41
N ILE A 111 3.72 -1.65 -1.96
CA ILE A 111 3.17 -1.68 -0.59
C ILE A 111 2.17 -2.85 -0.44
N ARG A 112 1.38 -3.16 -1.47
CA ARG A 112 0.48 -4.33 -1.44
C ARG A 112 1.26 -5.65 -1.44
N GLU A 113 2.36 -5.73 -2.18
CA GLU A 113 3.32 -6.85 -2.11
C GLU A 113 3.89 -7.00 -0.69
N PHE A 114 4.29 -5.89 -0.07
CA PHE A 114 4.73 -5.88 1.33
C PHE A 114 3.66 -6.41 2.28
N ILE A 115 2.41 -5.94 2.17
CA ILE A 115 1.29 -6.42 3.00
C ILE A 115 1.07 -7.93 2.80
N ALA A 116 1.10 -8.41 1.56
CA ALA A 116 0.95 -9.83 1.25
C ALA A 116 2.08 -10.65 1.89
N SER A 117 3.33 -10.23 1.74
CA SER A 117 4.48 -10.92 2.34
C SER A 117 4.40 -11.01 3.87
N VAL A 118 3.97 -9.94 4.55
CA VAL A 118 3.76 -9.93 6.02
C VAL A 118 2.69 -10.94 6.42
N LYS A 119 1.58 -11.02 5.68
CA LYS A 119 0.50 -11.98 5.95
C LYS A 119 0.98 -13.42 5.75
N VAL A 120 1.63 -13.70 4.63
CA VAL A 120 2.16 -15.04 4.31
C VAL A 120 3.15 -15.49 5.39
N ALA A 121 4.12 -14.64 5.74
CA ALA A 121 5.10 -14.93 6.77
C ALA A 121 4.43 -15.26 8.13
N HIS A 122 3.41 -14.50 8.51
CA HIS A 122 2.67 -14.76 9.74
C HIS A 122 2.01 -16.15 9.76
N TRP A 123 1.33 -16.53 8.67
CA TRP A 123 0.65 -17.82 8.58
C TRP A 123 1.63 -18.99 8.53
N VAL A 124 2.75 -18.83 7.80
CA VAL A 124 3.84 -19.81 7.77
C VAL A 124 4.42 -20.01 9.18
N GLU A 125 4.73 -18.94 9.91
CA GLU A 125 5.27 -19.04 11.27
C GLU A 125 4.29 -19.75 12.22
N LEU A 126 2.98 -19.53 12.09
CA LEU A 126 1.97 -20.24 12.86
C LEU A 126 1.86 -21.72 12.46
N ALA A 127 2.00 -22.02 11.18
CA ALA A 127 2.00 -23.39 10.67
C ALA A 127 3.22 -24.17 11.19
N GLU A 128 4.41 -23.60 11.10
CA GLU A 128 5.66 -24.17 11.59
C GLU A 128 5.61 -24.41 13.10
N ARG A 129 5.09 -23.45 13.88
CA ARG A 129 4.89 -23.62 15.33
C ARG A 129 3.89 -24.73 15.67
N ALA A 130 2.83 -24.90 14.87
CA ALA A 130 1.87 -25.99 15.06
C ALA A 130 2.49 -27.35 14.69
N ALA A 131 3.26 -27.42 13.59
CA ALA A 131 3.96 -28.61 13.14
C ALA A 131 5.00 -29.08 14.16
N PHE A 132 5.77 -28.14 14.73
CA PHE A 132 6.76 -28.43 15.77
C PHE A 132 6.13 -29.09 17.01
N LYS A 133 4.91 -28.66 17.38
CA LYS A 133 4.14 -29.25 18.50
C LYS A 133 3.43 -30.55 18.13
N GLY A 134 3.61 -31.07 16.92
CA GLY A 134 2.93 -32.28 16.43
C GLY A 134 1.49 -32.07 15.97
N TYR A 135 0.97 -30.84 15.98
CA TYR A 135 -0.40 -30.52 15.54
C TYR A 135 -0.49 -30.42 14.02
N TYR A 136 -0.22 -31.52 13.31
CA TYR A 136 -0.05 -31.53 11.85
C TYR A 136 -1.30 -31.07 11.08
N ARG A 137 -2.51 -31.44 11.52
CA ARG A 137 -3.75 -30.98 10.88
C ARG A 137 -3.87 -29.46 10.93
N ARG A 138 -3.61 -28.88 12.11
CA ARG A 138 -3.62 -27.43 12.32
C ARG A 138 -2.54 -26.74 11.52
N ALA A 139 -1.34 -27.33 11.41
CA ALA A 139 -0.27 -26.80 10.59
C ALA A 139 -0.64 -26.74 9.11
N ILE A 140 -1.26 -27.81 8.58
CA ILE A 140 -1.75 -27.85 7.20
C ILE A 140 -2.78 -26.75 6.95
N ASP A 141 -3.74 -26.56 7.87
CA ASP A 141 -4.75 -25.51 7.71
C ASP A 141 -4.11 -24.11 7.67
N ARG A 142 -3.10 -23.85 8.52
CA ARG A 142 -2.37 -22.57 8.52
C ARG A 142 -1.52 -22.37 7.26
N TYR A 143 -0.95 -23.43 6.70
CA TYR A 143 -0.27 -23.34 5.40
C TYR A 143 -1.23 -23.04 4.25
N LYS A 144 -2.47 -23.55 4.29
CA LYS A 144 -3.50 -23.16 3.31
C LYS A 144 -3.88 -21.69 3.43
N ASP A 145 -3.97 -21.16 4.65
CA ASP A 145 -4.17 -19.71 4.86
C ASP A 145 -3.02 -18.90 4.23
N ALA A 146 -1.77 -19.37 4.34
CA ALA A 146 -0.64 -18.75 3.68
C ALA A 146 -0.74 -18.79 2.14
N LEU A 147 -1.13 -19.94 1.56
CA LEU A 147 -1.36 -20.10 0.12
C LEU A 147 -2.44 -19.14 -0.39
N PHE A 148 -3.54 -18.99 0.34
CA PHE A 148 -4.61 -18.06 0.00
C PHE A 148 -4.10 -16.63 -0.18
N TYR A 149 -3.17 -16.17 0.65
CA TYR A 149 -2.59 -14.82 0.52
C TYR A 149 -1.52 -14.72 -0.58
N LEU A 150 -0.82 -15.81 -0.93
CA LEU A 150 0.10 -15.85 -2.07
C LEU A 150 -0.64 -15.79 -3.42
N GLU A 151 -1.83 -16.37 -3.50
CA GLU A 151 -2.62 -16.45 -4.73
C GLU A 151 -3.32 -15.14 -5.10
N ARG A 152 -3.33 -14.13 -4.22
CA ARG A 152 -3.91 -12.81 -4.55
C ARG A 152 -3.00 -12.02 -5.50
N GLU A 153 -3.63 -11.27 -6.40
CA GLU A 153 -3.07 -10.46 -7.52
C GLU A 153 -1.98 -9.42 -7.18
N SER A 154 -1.48 -9.37 -5.95
CA SER A 154 -0.48 -8.41 -5.50
C SER A 154 0.85 -9.05 -5.13
N VAL A 155 1.14 -10.28 -5.56
CA VAL A 155 2.44 -10.94 -5.34
C VAL A 155 3.06 -11.23 -6.70
N LYS A 156 4.34 -10.89 -6.87
CA LYS A 156 5.08 -11.18 -8.10
C LYS A 156 5.02 -12.67 -8.44
N GLU A 157 4.92 -12.96 -9.73
CA GLU A 157 4.72 -14.32 -10.25
C GLU A 157 5.79 -15.30 -9.75
N ASP A 158 7.05 -14.90 -9.82
CA ASP A 158 8.21 -15.67 -9.38
C ASP A 158 8.16 -15.99 -7.88
N VAL A 159 7.85 -14.99 -7.06
CA VAL A 159 7.69 -15.14 -5.60
C VAL A 159 6.51 -16.05 -5.29
N ARG A 160 5.41 -15.90 -6.03
CA ARG A 160 4.20 -16.71 -5.86
C ARG A 160 4.49 -18.17 -6.17
N ILE A 161 5.05 -18.47 -7.34
CA ILE A 161 5.37 -19.85 -7.76
C ILE A 161 6.30 -20.51 -6.74
N ALA A 162 7.41 -19.86 -6.39
CA ALA A 162 8.36 -20.41 -5.43
C ALA A 162 7.73 -20.62 -4.04
N GLY A 163 6.88 -19.69 -3.60
CA GLY A 163 6.16 -19.79 -2.32
C GLY A 163 5.16 -20.94 -2.31
N VAL A 164 4.35 -21.08 -3.36
CA VAL A 164 3.36 -22.15 -3.52
C VAL A 164 4.03 -23.51 -3.54
N GLU A 165 5.11 -23.67 -4.31
CA GLU A 165 5.86 -24.93 -4.35
C GLU A 165 6.43 -25.30 -2.99
N ARG A 166 7.06 -24.35 -2.30
CA ARG A 166 7.63 -24.59 -0.97
C ARG A 166 6.55 -25.01 0.02
N ILE A 167 5.46 -24.25 0.12
CA ILE A 167 4.37 -24.56 1.06
C ILE A 167 3.68 -25.88 0.70
N GLY A 168 3.50 -26.16 -0.60
CA GLY A 168 2.94 -27.42 -1.09
C GLY A 168 3.77 -28.63 -0.65
N ARG A 169 5.11 -28.56 -0.74
CA ARG A 169 6.01 -29.61 -0.25
C ARG A 169 5.86 -29.84 1.26
N GLU A 170 5.80 -28.78 2.05
CA GLU A 170 5.60 -28.88 3.51
C GLU A 170 4.26 -29.53 3.87
N ILE A 171 3.18 -29.15 3.17
CA ILE A 171 1.86 -29.78 3.36
C ILE A 171 1.93 -31.28 3.11
N GLU A 172 2.63 -31.73 2.06
CA GLU A 172 2.71 -33.15 1.73
C GLU A 172 3.51 -33.94 2.78
N VAL A 173 4.63 -33.39 3.27
CA VAL A 173 5.37 -33.97 4.39
C VAL A 173 4.49 -34.13 5.62
N LEU A 174 3.71 -33.10 5.96
CA LEU A 174 2.79 -33.15 7.11
C LEU A 174 1.65 -34.16 6.92
N ARG A 175 1.15 -34.34 5.70
CA ARG A 175 0.14 -35.35 5.37
C ARG A 175 0.67 -36.76 5.58
N VAL A 176 1.90 -37.04 5.17
CA VAL A 176 2.55 -38.34 5.43
C VAL A 176 2.67 -38.59 6.93
N ARG A 177 3.17 -37.61 7.71
CA ARG A 177 3.28 -37.72 9.17
C ARG A 177 1.93 -37.92 9.87
N LEU A 178 0.87 -37.35 9.32
CA LEU A 178 -0.49 -37.53 9.85
C LEU A 178 -1.05 -38.93 9.57
N LYS A 179 -0.65 -39.56 8.46
CA LYS A 179 -1.02 -40.95 8.12
C LYS A 179 -0.19 -42.00 8.87
N SER A 180 1.00 -41.63 9.33
CA SER A 180 1.88 -42.48 10.15
C SER A 180 1.93 -41.95 11.59
N PRO A 181 0.85 -42.11 12.39
CA PRO A 181 0.87 -41.67 13.78
C PRO A 181 2.03 -42.35 14.50
N HIS A 182 2.96 -41.56 14.98
CA HIS A 182 4.07 -42.02 15.79
C HIS A 182 3.47 -42.72 17.02
N LYS A 183 3.64 -44.04 17.15
CA LYS A 183 3.44 -44.74 18.43
C LYS A 183 4.33 -44.04 19.44
N ALA A 184 3.74 -43.42 20.46
CA ALA A 184 4.50 -42.97 21.61
C ALA A 184 5.21 -44.19 22.22
N PRO A 185 6.51 -44.10 22.59
CA PRO A 185 7.12 -45.13 23.41
C PRO A 185 6.40 -45.16 24.77
N GLU A 186 6.03 -46.37 25.20
CA GLU A 186 5.44 -46.68 26.51
C GLU A 186 6.36 -46.31 27.68
#